data_AF-G4YSQ2-F1
#
_entry.id   AF-G4YSQ2-F1
#
_cell.length_a   1.000
_cell.length_b   1.000
_cell.length_c   1.000
_cell.angle_alpha   90.00
_cell.angle_beta   90.00
_cell.angle_gamma   90.00
#
_symmetry.space_group_name_H-M   'P 1'
#
loop_
_entity.id
_entity.type
_entity.pdbx_description
1 polymer ?
#
loop_
_entity_poly.entity_id
_entity_poly.type
_entity_poly.pdbx_seq_one_letter_code
_entity_poly.pdbx_strand_id
1 'polypeptide(L)'
;MSVAFFGDGDSYSSPAVATRNNRRAPNEAVAATDAVTPASMTPLLSSIDRINAALEAALAQPPPPTGTVRVCHATEDEWNAFADSEDQIVRLNYLEWFADTEEIHIIEFADAPHEDYISAFEKVTSFGELHVYRWLKGHLAAKNSQGPHWCPDLSYGPREDTPHSVLPPNIPIFADFRTIKVEIGVSQQWGMAPGELDHKAIAIWAVMPVEYVLCVKFEPDFTNAEYKLYDARVNPLVQLAPLPIVAPRTVIQLDGRRILGIPPGMALPVGFPATLLVDLYSPLVWARR
;
A
#
# COMPACT_ATOMS: atom_id res chain seq x y z
N MET A 1 5.93 35.42 -19.16
CA MET A 1 7.00 35.07 -20.11
C MET A 1 6.99 33.57 -20.24
N SER A 2 6.59 33.07 -21.40
CA SER A 2 6.48 31.66 -21.75
C SER A 2 7.71 31.29 -22.56
N VAL A 3 8.36 30.17 -22.21
CA VAL A 3 9.38 29.53 -23.05
C VAL A 3 9.09 28.03 -23.02
N ALA A 4 8.57 27.54 -24.14
CA ALA A 4 8.62 26.15 -24.56
C ALA A 4 9.97 25.86 -25.26
N PHE A 5 10.38 24.59 -25.30
CA PHE A 5 11.28 23.90 -26.25
C PHE A 5 11.87 22.65 -25.53
N PHE A 6 12.05 21.44 -26.07
CA PHE A 6 11.92 20.82 -27.39
C PHE A 6 11.57 19.32 -27.16
N GLY A 7 10.93 18.69 -28.16
CA GLY A 7 10.81 17.24 -28.24
C GLY A 7 11.85 16.61 -29.18
N ASP A 8 11.93 15.28 -29.13
CA ASP A 8 12.24 14.30 -30.17
C ASP A 8 11.85 12.94 -29.54
N GLY A 9 11.10 12.02 -30.12
CA GLY A 9 10.92 11.70 -31.53
C GLY A 9 11.50 10.29 -31.74
N ASP A 10 10.66 9.26 -31.66
CA ASP A 10 10.92 7.98 -32.35
C ASP A 10 9.60 7.25 -32.64
N SER A 11 9.20 7.38 -33.91
CA SER A 11 8.12 6.65 -34.55
C SER A 11 8.66 5.33 -35.10
N TYR A 12 8.02 4.20 -34.79
CA TYR A 12 8.13 3.01 -35.62
C TYR A 12 6.74 2.48 -35.97
N SER A 13 6.36 2.67 -37.23
CA SER A 13 5.18 2.09 -37.85
C SER A 13 5.37 0.61 -38.18
N SER A 14 4.31 -0.15 -38.00
CA SER A 14 4.14 -1.56 -38.37
C SER A 14 4.40 -1.85 -39.86
N PRO A 15 4.67 -3.13 -40.20
CA PRO A 15 4.13 -3.73 -41.41
C PRO A 15 3.07 -4.80 -41.07
N ALA A 16 2.01 -4.80 -41.86
CA ALA A 16 0.95 -5.80 -41.83
C ALA A 16 1.27 -7.03 -42.70
N VAL A 17 0.47 -8.08 -42.47
CA VAL A 17 0.13 -9.23 -43.33
C VAL A 17 0.93 -10.53 -43.14
N ALA A 18 0.30 -11.54 -42.54
CA ALA A 18 -0.19 -12.71 -43.29
C ALA A 18 -0.96 -13.70 -42.39
N THR A 19 -2.17 -14.03 -42.84
CA THR A 19 -3.08 -15.07 -42.37
C THR A 19 -2.45 -16.47 -42.28
N ARG A 20 -2.72 -17.19 -41.18
CA ARG A 20 -2.81 -18.67 -41.25
C ARG A 20 -3.80 -19.21 -40.23
N ASN A 21 -4.91 -19.71 -40.75
CA ASN A 21 -5.89 -20.55 -40.08
C ASN A 21 -5.22 -21.74 -39.39
N ASN A 22 -5.52 -21.96 -38.12
CA ASN A 22 -5.53 -23.30 -37.55
C ASN A 22 -6.75 -23.46 -36.65
N ARG A 23 -7.68 -24.31 -37.11
CA ARG A 23 -8.82 -24.80 -36.35
C ARG A 23 -8.31 -25.55 -35.11
N ARG A 24 -8.82 -25.18 -33.93
CA ARG A 24 -8.84 -26.07 -32.76
C ARG A 24 -10.20 -25.93 -32.10
N ALA A 25 -10.82 -27.08 -31.82
CA ALA A 25 -12.15 -27.23 -31.25
C ALA A 25 -12.31 -26.52 -29.88
N PRO A 26 -13.51 -26.11 -29.48
CA PRO A 26 -13.73 -25.44 -28.20
C PRO A 26 -13.65 -26.46 -27.07
N ASN A 27 -12.74 -26.23 -26.12
CA ASN A 27 -12.87 -26.81 -24.78
C ASN A 27 -13.77 -25.87 -23.99
N GLU A 28 -14.94 -26.37 -23.59
CA GLU A 28 -15.75 -25.79 -22.52
C GLU A 28 -14.90 -25.73 -21.25
N ALA A 29 -14.51 -24.51 -20.86
CA ALA A 29 -14.11 -24.20 -19.51
C ALA A 29 -15.15 -23.23 -18.96
N VAL A 30 -15.94 -23.72 -18.01
CA VAL A 30 -16.92 -22.97 -17.24
C VAL A 30 -16.16 -21.94 -16.42
N ALA A 31 -16.10 -20.70 -16.91
CA ALA A 31 -15.82 -19.54 -16.09
C ALA A 31 -17.16 -19.10 -15.49
N ALA A 32 -17.42 -19.50 -14.25
CA ALA A 32 -18.39 -18.80 -13.42
C ALA A 32 -17.75 -17.47 -13.01
N THR A 33 -17.78 -16.49 -13.91
CA THR A 33 -17.76 -15.09 -13.50
C THR A 33 -19.13 -14.84 -12.87
N ASP A 34 -19.16 -14.60 -11.56
CA ASP A 34 -20.34 -14.03 -10.89
C ASP A 34 -20.60 -12.66 -11.51
N ALA A 35 -21.38 -12.66 -12.60
CA ALA A 35 -21.81 -11.46 -13.25
C ALA A 35 -22.81 -10.77 -12.31
N VAL A 36 -22.37 -9.67 -11.69
CA VAL A 36 -23.23 -8.78 -10.93
C VAL A 36 -24.42 -8.40 -11.81
N THR A 37 -25.62 -8.78 -11.39
CA THR A 37 -26.84 -8.53 -12.18
C THR A 37 -27.15 -7.03 -12.21
N PRO A 38 -27.79 -6.51 -13.28
CA PRO A 38 -28.14 -5.08 -13.39
C PRO A 38 -28.98 -4.56 -12.21
N ALA A 39 -29.80 -5.41 -11.59
CA ALA A 39 -30.59 -5.07 -10.40
C ALA A 39 -29.73 -4.85 -9.14
N SER A 40 -28.53 -5.43 -9.09
CA SER A 40 -27.56 -5.31 -7.99
C SER A 40 -26.61 -4.11 -8.18
N MET A 41 -26.49 -3.57 -9.40
CA MET A 41 -25.64 -2.41 -9.70
C MET A 41 -26.22 -1.09 -9.19
N THR A 42 -27.54 -0.92 -9.25
CA THR A 42 -28.20 0.34 -8.83
C THR A 42 -28.05 0.64 -7.34
N PRO A 43 -28.21 -0.34 -6.42
CA PRO A 43 -27.96 -0.12 -4.99
C PRO A 43 -26.50 0.23 -4.67
N LEU A 44 -25.53 -0.41 -5.35
CA LEU A 44 -24.10 -0.15 -5.11
C LEU A 44 -23.68 1.24 -5.59
N LEU A 45 -24.14 1.68 -6.77
CA LEU A 45 -23.91 3.05 -7.25
C LEU A 45 -24.50 4.08 -6.29
N SER A 46 -25.73 3.85 -5.80
CA SER A 46 -26.34 4.70 -4.77
C SER A 46 -25.54 4.73 -3.46
N SER A 47 -24.80 3.67 -3.15
CA SER A 47 -23.98 3.58 -1.93
C SER A 47 -22.67 4.34 -2.08
N ILE A 48 -22.04 4.29 -3.26
CA ILE A 48 -20.85 5.08 -3.59
C ILE A 48 -21.16 6.58 -3.46
N ASP A 49 -22.25 7.05 -4.07
CA ASP A 49 -22.67 8.46 -3.99
C ASP A 49 -22.93 8.89 -2.54
N ARG A 50 -23.57 8.02 -1.74
CA ARG A 50 -23.83 8.25 -0.32
C ARG A 50 -22.54 8.38 0.49
N ILE A 51 -21.56 7.51 0.24
CA ILE A 51 -20.26 7.54 0.93
C ILE A 51 -19.50 8.81 0.55
N ASN A 52 -19.44 9.17 -0.73
CA ASN A 52 -18.81 10.41 -1.20
C ASN A 52 -19.47 11.65 -0.59
N ALA A 53 -20.80 11.72 -0.56
CA ALA A 53 -21.50 12.84 0.07
C ALA A 53 -21.21 12.95 1.59
N ALA A 54 -21.07 11.82 2.28
CA ALA A 54 -20.69 11.81 3.69
C ALA A 54 -19.22 12.24 3.91
N LEU A 55 -18.32 11.85 3.00
CA LEU A 55 -16.92 12.31 3.01
C LEU A 55 -16.84 13.83 2.81
N GLU A 56 -17.55 14.40 1.84
CA GLU A 56 -17.60 15.87 1.64
C GLU A 56 -18.06 16.59 2.92
N ALA A 57 -19.11 16.06 3.57
CA ALA A 57 -19.62 16.64 4.81
C ALA A 57 -18.60 16.55 5.96
N ALA A 58 -17.86 15.44 6.06
CA ALA A 58 -16.80 15.25 7.06
C ALA A 58 -15.60 16.17 6.81
N LEU A 59 -15.15 16.32 5.56
CA LEU A 59 -14.01 17.16 5.18
C LEU A 59 -14.30 18.66 5.34
N ALA A 60 -15.57 19.06 5.33
CA ALA A 60 -15.96 20.43 5.62
C ALA A 60 -15.76 20.82 7.10
N GLN A 61 -15.51 19.85 7.99
CA GLN A 61 -15.21 20.09 9.40
C GLN A 61 -13.68 20.09 9.63
N PRO A 62 -13.17 20.91 10.56
CA PRO A 62 -11.77 20.86 10.93
C PRO A 62 -11.41 19.49 11.52
N PRO A 63 -10.26 18.91 11.16
CA PRO A 63 -9.86 17.62 11.70
C PRO A 63 -9.63 17.71 13.21
N PRO A 64 -9.95 16.66 13.98
CA PRO A 64 -9.60 16.61 15.38
C PRO A 64 -8.08 16.61 15.56
N PRO A 65 -7.56 17.11 16.69
CA PRO A 65 -6.12 17.08 16.97
C PRO A 65 -5.57 15.65 17.08
N THR A 66 -6.40 14.66 17.41
CA THR A 66 -6.04 13.24 17.53
C THR A 66 -7.26 12.35 17.24
N GLY A 67 -7.03 11.14 16.75
CA GLY A 67 -8.06 10.13 16.55
C GLY A 67 -8.63 10.12 15.13
N THR A 68 -9.80 9.51 14.95
CA THR A 68 -10.43 9.31 13.64
C THR A 68 -11.72 10.10 13.52
N VAL A 69 -12.13 10.41 12.29
CA VAL A 69 -13.44 11.05 12.00
C VAL A 69 -14.35 10.02 11.35
N ARG A 70 -15.44 9.69 12.03
CA ARG A 70 -16.49 8.84 11.49
C ARG A 70 -17.16 9.51 10.30
N VAL A 71 -17.26 8.79 9.18
CA VAL A 71 -17.89 9.25 7.95
C VAL A 71 -19.33 8.74 7.90
N CYS A 72 -19.51 7.43 7.76
CA CYS A 72 -20.82 6.79 7.71
C CYS A 72 -20.74 5.30 8.00
N HIS A 73 -21.89 4.67 8.19
CA HIS A 73 -22.02 3.21 8.16
C HIS A 73 -21.94 2.70 6.72
N ALA A 74 -21.29 1.57 6.50
CA ALA A 74 -21.26 0.83 5.25
C ALA A 74 -21.00 -0.66 5.50
N THR A 75 -21.70 -1.54 4.78
CA THR A 75 -21.36 -2.98 4.80
C THR A 75 -20.00 -3.23 4.13
N GLU A 76 -19.42 -4.42 4.31
CA GLU A 76 -18.19 -4.81 3.62
C GLU A 76 -18.34 -4.71 2.09
N ASP A 77 -19.49 -5.15 1.54
CA ASP A 77 -19.77 -5.07 0.10
C ASP A 77 -19.85 -3.61 -0.40
N GLU A 78 -20.50 -2.72 0.37
CA GLU A 78 -20.56 -1.30 0.06
C GLU A 78 -19.16 -0.66 0.11
N TRP A 79 -18.36 -1.00 1.12
CA TRP A 79 -16.97 -0.54 1.25
C TRP A 79 -16.12 -1.02 0.07
N ASN A 80 -16.18 -2.31 -0.27
CA ASN A 80 -15.38 -2.87 -1.34
C ASN A 80 -15.79 -2.29 -2.70
N ALA A 81 -17.09 -2.11 -2.94
CA ALA A 81 -17.59 -1.43 -4.14
C ALA A 81 -17.13 0.03 -4.22
N PHE A 82 -17.14 0.74 -3.09
CA PHE A 82 -16.59 2.10 -3.01
C PHE A 82 -15.08 2.12 -3.30
N ALA A 83 -14.31 1.22 -2.68
CA ALA A 83 -12.87 1.07 -2.85
C ALA A 83 -12.46 0.64 -4.27
N ASP A 84 -13.35 0.01 -5.02
CA ASP A 84 -13.18 -0.34 -6.44
C ASP A 84 -13.60 0.79 -7.39
N SER A 85 -14.34 1.78 -6.92
CA SER A 85 -14.82 2.88 -7.76
C SER A 85 -13.70 3.85 -8.13
N GLU A 86 -13.77 4.45 -9.32
CA GLU A 86 -12.86 5.51 -9.76
C GLU A 86 -13.30 6.90 -9.26
N ASP A 87 -14.46 6.99 -8.61
CA ASP A 87 -15.13 8.24 -8.20
C ASP A 87 -14.79 8.67 -6.76
N GLN A 88 -13.75 8.10 -6.17
CA GLN A 88 -13.34 8.40 -4.79
C GLN A 88 -12.76 9.82 -4.70
N ILE A 89 -13.32 10.63 -3.79
CA ILE A 89 -12.81 12.00 -3.56
C ILE A 89 -11.64 12.07 -2.58
N VAL A 90 -11.41 11.01 -1.80
CA VAL A 90 -10.30 10.86 -0.84
C VAL A 90 -9.54 9.58 -1.17
N ARG A 91 -8.20 9.62 -1.06
CA ARG A 91 -7.37 8.43 -1.26
C ARG A 91 -7.66 7.37 -0.19
N LEU A 92 -7.75 6.11 -0.60
CA LEU A 92 -8.11 5.00 0.29
C LEU A 92 -7.15 4.78 1.47
N ASN A 93 -5.87 5.15 1.35
CA ASN A 93 -4.92 5.02 2.46
C ASN A 93 -5.23 5.97 3.63
N TYR A 94 -6.07 6.98 3.43
CA TYR A 94 -6.57 7.88 4.47
C TYR A 94 -7.86 7.42 5.13
N LEU A 95 -8.42 6.31 4.64
CA LEU A 95 -9.68 5.75 5.09
C LEU A 95 -9.46 4.35 5.67
N GLU A 96 -10.30 3.97 6.62
CA GLU A 96 -10.38 2.59 7.11
C GLU A 96 -11.84 2.23 7.34
N TRP A 97 -12.20 1.01 6.95
CA TRP A 97 -13.48 0.40 7.30
C TRP A 97 -13.30 -0.49 8.52
N PHE A 98 -14.06 -0.18 9.57
CA PHE A 98 -14.04 -0.88 10.85
C PHE A 98 -15.07 -2.00 10.83
N ALA A 99 -14.60 -3.24 10.79
CA ALA A 99 -15.44 -4.42 10.61
C ALA A 99 -16.38 -4.71 11.79
N ASP A 100 -16.02 -4.24 13.00
CA ASP A 100 -16.80 -4.45 14.22
C ASP A 100 -18.00 -3.50 14.32
N THR A 101 -17.89 -2.29 13.75
CA THR A 101 -18.96 -1.29 13.75
C THR A 101 -19.63 -1.11 12.39
N GLU A 102 -19.06 -1.67 11.33
CA GLU A 102 -19.44 -1.43 9.93
C GLU A 102 -19.39 0.07 9.58
N GLU A 103 -18.35 0.78 10.04
CA GLU A 103 -18.20 2.22 9.83
C GLU A 103 -16.95 2.56 9.03
N ILE A 104 -17.07 3.54 8.12
CA ILE A 104 -15.94 4.14 7.42
C ILE A 104 -15.45 5.34 8.23
N HIS A 105 -14.15 5.40 8.44
CA HIS A 105 -13.48 6.48 9.15
C HIS A 105 -12.39 7.11 8.30
N ILE A 106 -12.21 8.43 8.44
CA ILE A 106 -10.97 9.11 8.06
C ILE A 106 -9.98 8.88 9.20
N ILE A 107 -8.88 8.20 8.89
CA ILE A 107 -7.84 7.82 9.86
C ILE A 107 -6.61 8.71 9.78
N GLU A 108 -6.35 9.32 8.63
CA GLU A 108 -5.25 10.25 8.42
C GLU A 108 -5.74 11.43 7.58
N PHE A 109 -5.26 12.63 7.90
CA PHE A 109 -5.70 13.85 7.23
C PHE A 109 -4.62 14.26 6.25
N ALA A 110 -4.95 14.15 4.96
CA ALA A 110 -4.02 14.47 3.88
C ALA A 110 -3.39 15.84 4.08
N ASP A 111 -2.09 15.86 4.34
CA ASP A 111 -1.30 17.08 4.44
C ASP A 111 0.03 16.96 3.67
N ALA A 112 0.66 18.11 3.41
CA ALA A 112 1.92 18.15 2.68
C ALA A 112 3.02 17.32 3.39
N PRO A 113 3.21 17.40 4.72
CA PRO A 113 4.17 16.56 5.43
C PRO A 113 4.05 15.06 5.15
N HIS A 114 2.83 14.51 5.17
CA HIS A 114 2.58 13.10 4.89
C HIS A 114 3.03 12.71 3.46
N GLU A 115 2.54 13.44 2.46
CA GLU A 115 2.84 13.17 1.04
C GLU A 115 4.33 13.38 0.70
N ASP A 116 4.94 14.43 1.26
CA ASP A 116 6.36 14.74 1.05
C ASP A 116 7.25 13.65 1.65
N TYR A 117 6.89 13.14 2.82
CA TYR A 117 7.60 12.01 3.42
C TYR A 117 7.46 10.73 2.59
N ILE A 118 6.25 10.39 2.12
CA ILE A 118 6.03 9.23 1.23
C ILE A 118 6.89 9.34 -0.03
N SER A 119 6.86 10.51 -0.69
CA SER A 119 7.63 10.76 -1.91
C SER A 119 9.13 10.65 -1.66
N ALA A 120 9.60 11.19 -0.52
CA ALA A 120 10.98 11.08 -0.12
C ALA A 120 11.38 9.64 0.21
N PHE A 121 10.55 8.91 0.94
CA PHE A 121 10.79 7.52 1.34
C PHE A 121 10.97 6.61 0.12
N GLU A 122 10.14 6.76 -0.90
CA GLU A 122 10.28 6.00 -2.15
C GLU A 122 11.59 6.30 -2.87
N LYS A 123 11.98 7.58 -2.95
CA LYS A 123 13.07 8.04 -3.82
C LYS A 123 14.46 7.97 -3.18
N VAL A 124 14.57 8.28 -1.89
CA VAL A 124 15.88 8.53 -1.23
C VAL A 124 16.33 7.37 -0.35
N THR A 125 15.48 6.40 -0.09
CA THR A 125 15.87 5.16 0.60
C THR A 125 16.39 4.13 -0.38
N SER A 126 16.90 3.01 0.14
CA SER A 126 17.35 1.88 -0.68
C SER A 126 16.26 1.33 -1.61
N PHE A 127 14.97 1.59 -1.36
CA PHE A 127 13.89 1.19 -2.27
C PHE A 127 13.95 1.88 -3.63
N GLY A 128 14.50 3.10 -3.69
CA GLY A 128 14.70 3.87 -4.92
C GLY A 128 15.94 3.45 -5.72
N GLU A 129 16.81 2.60 -5.16
CA GLU A 129 18.02 2.16 -5.85
C GLU A 129 17.72 1.14 -6.94
N LEU A 130 18.29 1.34 -8.13
CA LEU A 130 17.99 0.53 -9.32
C LEU A 130 18.18 -0.98 -9.09
N HIS A 131 19.20 -1.38 -8.32
CA HIS A 131 19.49 -2.78 -8.06
C HIS A 131 18.51 -3.44 -7.06
N VAL A 132 17.81 -2.64 -6.25
CA VAL A 132 16.72 -3.08 -5.38
C VAL A 132 15.41 -3.09 -6.15
N TYR A 133 15.06 -1.97 -6.79
CA TYR A 133 13.83 -1.78 -7.57
C TYR A 133 13.66 -2.81 -8.71
N ARG A 134 14.79 -3.30 -9.25
CA ARG A 134 14.81 -4.37 -10.25
C ARG A 134 14.16 -5.67 -9.78
N TRP A 135 14.23 -5.98 -8.49
CA TRP A 135 13.76 -7.26 -7.94
C TRP A 135 12.59 -7.09 -6.97
N LEU A 136 12.56 -5.96 -6.24
CA LEU A 136 11.52 -5.63 -5.30
C LEU A 136 10.69 -4.46 -5.87
N LYS A 137 9.42 -4.70 -6.15
CA LYS A 137 8.49 -3.72 -6.71
C LYS A 137 7.80 -2.94 -5.60
N GLY A 138 7.80 -1.61 -5.70
CA GLY A 138 6.93 -0.74 -4.94
C GLY A 138 5.54 -0.68 -5.57
N HIS A 139 4.51 -0.71 -4.73
CA HIS A 139 3.12 -0.68 -5.14
C HIS A 139 2.32 0.44 -4.48
N LEU A 140 2.99 1.32 -3.75
CA LEU A 140 2.39 2.47 -3.06
C LEU A 140 1.15 2.03 -2.26
N ALA A 141 0.12 2.87 -2.28
CA ALA A 141 -1.21 2.66 -1.72
C ALA A 141 -2.04 1.66 -2.55
N ALA A 142 -1.50 0.46 -2.75
CA ALA A 142 -2.24 -0.65 -3.35
C ALA A 142 -2.99 -1.44 -2.28
N LYS A 143 -4.30 -1.54 -2.45
CA LYS A 143 -5.19 -2.38 -1.63
C LYS A 143 -4.83 -3.86 -1.71
N ASN A 144 -5.17 -4.61 -0.66
CA ASN A 144 -5.21 -6.07 -0.71
C ASN A 144 -6.30 -6.56 -1.66
N SER A 145 -6.10 -7.76 -2.22
CA SER A 145 -7.00 -8.35 -3.24
C SER A 145 -8.04 -9.31 -2.66
N GLN A 146 -8.07 -9.52 -1.35
CA GLN A 146 -8.92 -10.51 -0.68
C GLN A 146 -9.50 -9.91 0.61
N GLY A 147 -10.79 -10.15 0.85
CA GLY A 147 -11.52 -9.61 2.00
C GLY A 147 -11.73 -8.10 1.90
N PRO A 148 -11.83 -7.40 3.04
CA PRO A 148 -11.98 -5.95 3.06
C PRO A 148 -10.81 -5.27 2.34
N HIS A 149 -11.11 -4.33 1.43
CA HIS A 149 -10.11 -3.57 0.68
C HIS A 149 -9.41 -2.52 1.57
N TRP A 150 -8.42 -2.95 2.34
CA TRP A 150 -7.55 -2.08 3.13
C TRP A 150 -6.34 -1.62 2.32
N CYS A 151 -5.91 -0.39 2.59
CA CYS A 151 -4.85 0.26 1.83
C CYS A 151 -3.73 0.75 2.77
N PRO A 152 -2.48 0.25 2.64
CA PRO A 152 -1.33 0.85 3.33
C PRO A 152 -0.90 2.13 2.62
N ASP A 153 0.01 2.92 3.20
CA ASP A 153 0.63 4.04 2.48
C ASP A 153 1.61 3.57 1.41
N LEU A 154 2.45 2.58 1.77
CA LEU A 154 3.35 1.93 0.84
C LEU A 154 3.33 0.42 1.04
N SER A 155 3.56 -0.29 -0.06
CA SER A 155 3.78 -1.74 -0.01
C SER A 155 4.82 -2.18 -1.01
N TYR A 156 5.54 -3.23 -0.66
CA TYR A 156 6.60 -3.79 -1.50
C TYR A 156 6.49 -5.30 -1.57
N GLY A 157 6.90 -5.86 -2.70
CA GLY A 157 6.91 -7.31 -2.91
C GLY A 157 7.79 -7.72 -4.08
N PRO A 158 8.12 -9.02 -4.20
CA PRO A 158 8.93 -9.51 -5.31
C PRO A 158 8.20 -9.33 -6.64
N ARG A 159 8.97 -9.08 -7.70
CA ARG A 159 8.45 -9.16 -9.07
C ARG A 159 8.26 -10.62 -9.50
N GLU A 160 7.39 -10.84 -10.46
CA GLU A 160 7.15 -12.16 -11.07
C GLU A 160 8.42 -12.78 -11.66
N ASP A 161 9.34 -11.97 -12.17
CA ASP A 161 10.62 -12.39 -12.74
C ASP A 161 11.76 -12.48 -11.70
N THR A 162 11.46 -12.31 -10.41
CA THR A 162 12.45 -12.45 -9.32
C THR A 162 12.87 -13.92 -9.19
N PRO A 163 14.14 -14.26 -9.44
CA PRO A 163 14.61 -15.63 -9.36
C PRO A 163 14.36 -16.26 -7.99
N HIS A 164 13.86 -17.50 -7.98
CA HIS A 164 13.61 -18.31 -6.78
C HIS A 164 12.54 -17.78 -5.82
N SER A 165 11.85 -16.68 -6.15
CA SER A 165 10.71 -16.25 -5.36
C SER A 165 9.58 -17.27 -5.48
N VAL A 166 8.91 -17.54 -4.37
CA VAL A 166 7.79 -18.49 -4.30
C VAL A 166 6.57 -17.77 -3.74
N LEU A 167 5.42 -17.94 -4.40
CA LEU A 167 4.15 -17.44 -3.89
C LEU A 167 3.71 -18.27 -2.67
N PRO A 168 3.22 -17.62 -1.60
CA PRO A 168 2.51 -18.32 -0.53
C PRO A 168 1.26 -19.04 -1.08
N PRO A 169 0.82 -20.16 -0.46
CA PRO A 169 -0.29 -20.98 -0.99
C PRO A 169 -1.60 -20.23 -1.28
N ASN A 170 -1.85 -19.13 -0.57
CA ASN A 170 -3.11 -18.36 -0.66
C ASN A 170 -2.97 -17.09 -1.52
N ILE A 171 -1.82 -16.88 -2.18
CA ILE A 171 -1.63 -15.75 -3.09
C ILE A 171 -1.50 -16.28 -4.52
N PRO A 172 -2.49 -16.04 -5.40
CA PRO A 172 -2.51 -16.64 -6.73
C PRO A 172 -1.54 -15.95 -7.71
N ILE A 173 -1.19 -14.68 -7.47
CA ILE A 173 -0.37 -13.88 -8.39
C ILE A 173 0.64 -13.00 -7.63
N PHE A 174 1.80 -12.76 -8.26
CA PHE A 174 2.84 -11.87 -7.72
C PHE A 174 2.38 -10.43 -7.54
N ALA A 175 1.41 -9.98 -8.34
CA ALA A 175 0.82 -8.66 -8.20
C ALA A 175 0.16 -8.45 -6.84
N ASP A 176 -0.19 -9.51 -6.11
CA ASP A 176 -0.81 -9.46 -4.78
C ASP A 176 0.16 -9.83 -3.66
N PHE A 177 1.35 -10.36 -3.99
CA PHE A 177 2.33 -10.76 -2.99
C PHE A 177 3.09 -9.54 -2.48
N ARG A 178 2.68 -9.02 -1.31
CA ARG A 178 3.32 -7.88 -0.62
C ARG A 178 4.00 -8.37 0.64
N THR A 179 5.33 -8.43 0.62
CA THR A 179 6.14 -8.86 1.77
C THR A 179 6.41 -7.74 2.77
N ILE A 180 6.21 -6.48 2.38
CA ILE A 180 6.37 -5.32 3.27
C ILE A 180 5.13 -4.44 3.18
N LYS A 181 4.65 -3.99 4.35
CA LYS A 181 3.66 -2.91 4.50
C LYS A 181 4.30 -1.76 5.25
N VAL A 182 4.04 -0.53 4.81
CA VAL A 182 4.48 0.70 5.48
C VAL A 182 3.26 1.58 5.74
N GLU A 183 3.18 2.07 6.97
CA GLU A 183 2.17 3.00 7.46
C GLU A 183 2.87 4.26 7.96
N ILE A 184 2.38 5.43 7.54
CA ILE A 184 2.92 6.74 7.87
C ILE A 184 1.83 7.53 8.60
N GLY A 185 2.04 7.79 9.88
CA GLY A 185 1.13 8.58 10.70
C GLY A 185 1.64 9.99 10.94
N VAL A 186 0.86 10.99 10.55
CA VAL A 186 1.02 12.38 11.00
C VAL A 186 0.00 12.66 12.09
N SER A 187 -1.28 12.42 11.78
CA SER A 187 -2.40 12.58 12.71
C SER A 187 -2.71 11.29 13.46
N GLN A 188 -2.41 10.13 12.83
CA GLN A 188 -2.57 8.83 13.46
C GLN A 188 -1.71 8.68 14.72
N GLN A 189 -2.27 8.01 15.73
CA GLN A 189 -1.59 7.74 16.98
C GLN A 189 -0.99 6.34 17.01
N TRP A 190 -0.04 6.15 17.93
CA TRP A 190 0.33 4.82 18.39
C TRP A 190 -0.79 4.23 19.23
N GLY A 191 -1.00 2.92 19.15
CA GLY A 191 -1.98 2.20 19.95
C GLY A 191 -2.78 1.17 19.15
N MET A 192 -3.66 0.48 19.87
CA MET A 192 -4.41 -0.69 19.42
C MET A 192 -5.88 -0.39 19.10
N ALA A 193 -6.32 0.86 19.18
CA ALA A 193 -7.67 1.21 18.73
C ALA A 193 -7.75 1.19 17.19
N PRO A 194 -8.93 0.92 16.61
CA PRO A 194 -9.13 1.00 15.16
C PRO A 194 -8.67 2.36 14.59
N GLY A 195 -7.95 2.33 13.46
CA GLY A 195 -7.31 3.50 12.86
C GLY A 195 -5.98 3.95 13.51
N GLU A 196 -5.49 3.29 14.56
CA GLU A 196 -4.16 3.54 15.12
C GLU A 196 -3.10 2.62 14.49
N LEU A 197 -1.83 3.06 14.53
CA LEU A 197 -0.74 2.41 13.80
C LEU A 197 -0.44 0.98 14.28
N ASP A 198 -0.50 0.71 15.60
CA ASP A 198 -0.22 -0.64 16.10
C ASP A 198 -1.36 -1.61 15.79
N HIS A 199 -2.61 -1.13 15.80
CA HIS A 199 -3.77 -1.88 15.34
C HIS A 199 -3.60 -2.33 13.88
N LYS A 200 -3.29 -1.39 12.96
CA LYS A 200 -3.06 -1.73 11.55
C LYS A 200 -1.94 -2.75 11.40
N ALA A 201 -0.82 -2.56 12.11
CA ALA A 201 0.30 -3.50 12.01
C ALA A 201 -0.02 -4.91 12.51
N ILE A 202 -0.62 -5.02 13.69
CA ILE A 202 -0.80 -6.30 14.40
C ILE A 202 -2.08 -7.01 13.94
N ALA A 203 -3.20 -6.31 13.88
CA ALA A 203 -4.51 -6.91 13.65
C ALA A 203 -4.87 -7.04 12.16
N ILE A 204 -4.31 -6.16 11.30
CA ILE A 204 -4.64 -6.13 9.87
C ILE A 204 -3.51 -6.71 9.03
N TRP A 205 -2.30 -6.18 9.14
CA TRP A 205 -1.22 -6.55 8.22
C TRP A 205 -0.51 -7.84 8.61
N ALA A 206 -0.22 -8.06 9.89
CA ALA A 206 0.51 -9.26 10.32
C ALA A 206 -0.30 -10.57 10.16
N VAL A 207 -1.62 -10.50 9.97
CA VAL A 207 -2.45 -11.67 9.66
C VAL A 207 -2.44 -12.02 8.16
N MET A 208 -1.89 -11.14 7.33
CA MET A 208 -1.64 -11.38 5.91
C MET A 208 -0.24 -11.99 5.70
N PRO A 209 0.05 -12.57 4.52
CA PRO A 209 1.37 -13.11 4.18
C PRO A 209 2.44 -12.02 3.94
N VAL A 210 2.66 -11.16 4.93
CA VAL A 210 3.72 -10.15 4.99
C VAL A 210 4.90 -10.69 5.79
N GLU A 211 6.09 -10.12 5.59
CA GLU A 211 7.29 -10.42 6.36
C GLU A 211 7.59 -9.33 7.38
N TYR A 212 7.35 -8.08 7.01
CA TYR A 212 7.55 -6.92 7.88
C TYR A 212 6.42 -5.90 7.73
N VAL A 213 6.12 -5.24 8.84
CA VAL A 213 5.30 -4.03 8.86
C VAL A 213 6.11 -2.91 9.51
N LEU A 214 6.31 -1.81 8.78
CA LEU A 214 6.97 -0.62 9.27
C LEU A 214 5.91 0.45 9.52
N CYS A 215 5.79 0.91 10.76
CA CYS A 215 5.04 2.11 11.07
C CYS A 215 6.01 3.24 11.37
N VAL A 216 5.79 4.39 10.76
CA VAL A 216 6.51 5.64 11.04
C VAL A 216 5.49 6.65 11.51
N LYS A 217 5.81 7.38 12.58
CA LYS A 217 5.00 8.50 13.05
C LYS A 217 5.86 9.74 13.16
N PHE A 218 5.37 10.89 12.74
CA PHE A 218 6.04 12.17 12.98
C PHE A 218 5.04 13.28 13.29
N GLU A 219 5.54 14.36 13.88
CA GLU A 219 4.77 15.60 14.03
C GLU A 219 4.78 16.38 12.70
N PRO A 220 3.76 17.19 12.39
CA PRO A 220 3.66 17.91 11.10
C PRO A 220 4.87 18.79 10.76
N ASP A 221 5.58 19.32 11.76
CA ASP A 221 6.80 20.12 11.60
C ASP A 221 8.09 19.27 11.57
N PHE A 222 7.93 17.95 11.59
CA PHE A 222 8.97 16.93 11.67
C PHE A 222 9.87 17.02 12.90
N THR A 223 9.55 17.82 13.93
CA THR A 223 10.45 18.01 15.07
C THR A 223 10.65 16.72 15.88
N ASN A 224 9.60 15.91 15.97
CA ASN A 224 9.65 14.55 16.50
C ASN A 224 9.26 13.53 15.42
N ALA A 225 10.02 12.45 15.37
CA ALA A 225 9.76 11.32 14.47
C ALA A 225 10.18 10.02 15.15
N GLU A 226 9.34 9.00 15.01
CA GLU A 226 9.47 7.70 15.65
C GLU A 226 9.08 6.59 14.68
N TYR A 227 9.51 5.37 14.97
CA TYR A 227 9.12 4.20 14.20
C TYR A 227 8.94 2.96 15.06
N LYS A 228 8.21 2.00 14.50
CA LYS A 228 8.15 0.61 14.97
C LYS A 228 8.29 -0.31 13.77
N LEU A 229 9.16 -1.31 13.90
CA LEU A 229 9.32 -2.35 12.90
C LEU A 229 8.84 -3.68 13.49
N TYR A 230 7.74 -4.18 12.93
CA TYR A 230 7.17 -5.47 13.28
C TYR A 230 7.72 -6.55 12.36
N ASP A 231 8.25 -7.63 12.95
CA ASP A 231 8.59 -8.85 12.24
C ASP A 231 7.42 -9.82 12.34
N ALA A 232 6.71 -10.05 11.23
CA ALA A 232 5.48 -10.85 11.20
C ALA A 232 5.68 -12.33 11.60
N ARG A 233 6.92 -12.81 11.71
CA ARG A 233 7.23 -14.17 12.19
C ARG A 233 7.17 -14.30 13.71
N VAL A 234 7.22 -13.19 14.43
CA VAL A 234 7.09 -13.20 15.89
C VAL A 234 5.62 -13.47 16.24
N ASN A 235 5.37 -14.55 16.99
CA ASN A 235 4.03 -14.96 17.38
C ASN A 235 3.99 -15.31 18.88
N PRO A 236 3.17 -14.64 19.71
CA PRO A 236 2.28 -13.53 19.35
C PRO A 236 3.04 -12.26 19.02
N LEU A 237 2.54 -11.50 18.04
CA LEU A 237 2.97 -10.12 17.82
C LEU A 237 2.40 -9.26 18.96
N VAL A 238 3.24 -8.43 19.58
CA VAL A 238 2.85 -7.55 20.70
C VAL A 238 3.22 -6.12 20.37
N GLN A 239 2.53 -5.16 20.98
CA GLN A 239 2.82 -3.74 20.81
C GLN A 239 4.28 -3.45 21.20
N LEU A 240 5.01 -2.81 20.30
CA LEU A 240 6.39 -2.38 20.54
C LEU A 240 6.42 -0.98 21.15
N ALA A 241 7.47 -0.66 21.90
CA ALA A 241 7.77 0.71 22.26
C ALA A 241 8.27 1.45 21.00
N PRO A 242 7.81 2.69 20.74
CA PRO A 242 8.32 3.48 19.62
C PRO A 242 9.81 3.78 19.82
N LEU A 243 10.57 3.74 18.73
CA LEU A 243 11.99 4.10 18.69
C LEU A 243 12.15 5.43 17.94
N PRO A 244 13.03 6.34 18.41
CA PRO A 244 13.18 7.64 17.78
C PRO A 244 13.94 7.53 16.44
N ILE A 245 13.54 8.34 15.46
CA ILE A 245 14.27 8.56 14.21
C ILE A 245 15.17 9.78 14.40
N VAL A 246 16.47 9.55 14.54
CA VAL A 246 17.46 10.57 14.90
C VAL A 246 18.55 10.76 13.84
N ALA A 247 19.12 11.97 13.86
CA ALA A 247 20.27 12.33 13.04
C ALA A 247 21.55 11.58 13.48
N PRO A 248 22.53 11.40 12.58
CA PRO A 248 22.48 11.71 11.16
C PRO A 248 21.84 10.58 10.32
N ARG A 249 21.53 9.44 10.94
CA ARG A 249 21.03 8.24 10.25
C ARG A 249 20.30 7.33 11.24
N THR A 250 19.15 6.81 10.85
CA THR A 250 18.43 5.78 11.60
C THR A 250 18.08 4.65 10.65
N VAL A 251 18.71 3.49 10.81
CA VAL A 251 18.67 2.41 9.81
C VAL A 251 17.93 1.20 10.35
N ILE A 252 16.95 0.74 9.60
CA ILE A 252 16.35 -0.58 9.79
C ILE A 252 16.98 -1.60 8.85
N GLN A 253 16.89 -2.87 9.24
CA GLN A 253 17.45 -4.00 8.49
C GLN A 253 16.34 -4.95 8.09
N LEU A 254 16.27 -5.27 6.81
CA LEU A 254 15.32 -6.24 6.28
C LEU A 254 16.09 -7.39 5.64
N ASP A 255 15.74 -8.62 5.98
CA ASP A 255 16.33 -9.80 5.33
C ASP A 255 15.92 -9.85 3.85
N GLY A 256 16.92 -9.86 2.97
CA GLY A 256 16.72 -9.78 1.53
C GLY A 256 16.01 -10.99 0.94
N ARG A 257 16.21 -12.19 1.48
CA ARG A 257 15.49 -13.39 1.00
C ARG A 257 14.03 -13.33 1.40
N ARG A 258 13.77 -12.91 2.64
CA ARG A 258 12.39 -12.77 3.16
C ARG A 258 11.58 -11.80 2.32
N ILE A 259 12.09 -10.58 2.13
CA ILE A 259 11.35 -9.55 1.39
C ILE A 259 11.19 -9.88 -0.10
N LEU A 260 12.03 -10.77 -0.65
CA LEU A 260 11.87 -11.31 -2.00
C LEU A 260 11.09 -12.62 -2.07
N GLY A 261 10.54 -13.14 -0.96
CA GLY A 261 9.82 -14.42 -0.98
C GLY A 261 10.69 -15.62 -1.38
N ILE A 262 12.00 -15.53 -1.18
CA ILE A 262 12.98 -16.56 -1.55
C ILE A 262 13.22 -17.51 -0.37
N PRO A 263 13.11 -18.84 -0.56
CA PRO A 263 13.37 -19.80 0.50
C PRO A 263 14.80 -19.72 1.08
N PRO A 264 15.00 -20.08 2.36
CA PRO A 264 16.32 -20.16 2.96
C PRO A 264 17.27 -21.06 2.15
N GLY A 265 18.54 -20.66 2.04
CA GLY A 265 19.57 -21.40 1.32
C GLY A 265 19.59 -21.19 -0.20
N MET A 266 18.54 -20.62 -0.80
CA MET A 266 18.54 -20.24 -2.21
C MET A 266 19.39 -18.99 -2.45
N ALA A 267 19.94 -18.87 -3.66
CA ALA A 267 20.72 -17.71 -4.07
C ALA A 267 19.84 -16.47 -4.19
N LEU A 268 20.39 -15.32 -3.80
CA LEU A 268 19.75 -14.03 -4.07
C LEU A 268 19.99 -13.60 -5.52
N PRO A 269 19.11 -12.79 -6.11
CA PRO A 269 19.34 -12.19 -7.42
C PRO A 269 20.63 -11.37 -7.43
N VAL A 270 21.30 -11.34 -8.57
CA VAL A 270 22.57 -10.59 -8.71
C VAL A 270 22.35 -9.13 -8.33
N GLY A 271 23.21 -8.64 -7.43
CA GLY A 271 23.19 -7.26 -6.96
C GLY A 271 22.21 -6.98 -5.81
N PHE A 272 21.31 -7.90 -5.45
CA PHE A 272 20.42 -7.70 -4.31
C PHE A 272 21.12 -8.08 -2.99
N PRO A 273 21.08 -7.23 -1.95
CA PRO A 273 21.82 -7.48 -0.72
C PRO A 273 21.15 -8.57 0.14
N ALA A 274 21.95 -9.30 0.92
CA ALA A 274 21.44 -10.25 1.92
C ALA A 274 20.65 -9.55 3.03
N THR A 275 21.04 -8.31 3.34
CA THR A 275 20.34 -7.44 4.28
C THR A 275 20.17 -6.09 3.62
N LEU A 276 18.91 -5.71 3.37
CA LEU A 276 18.58 -4.39 2.86
C LEU A 276 18.57 -3.39 4.02
N LEU A 277 19.36 -2.32 3.88
CA LEU A 277 19.48 -1.26 4.88
C LEU A 277 18.65 -0.06 4.45
N VAL A 278 17.60 0.27 5.20
CA VAL A 278 16.69 1.39 4.90
C VAL A 278 16.92 2.50 5.92
N ASP A 279 17.33 3.68 5.46
CA ASP A 279 17.48 4.85 6.32
C ASP A 279 16.17 5.63 6.43
N LEU A 280 15.66 5.78 7.64
CA LEU A 280 14.42 6.49 7.95
C LEU A 280 14.65 7.99 8.19
N TYR A 281 15.89 8.42 8.44
CA TYR A 281 16.16 9.84 8.71
C TYR A 281 16.28 10.69 7.43
N SER A 282 16.92 10.16 6.38
CA SER A 282 17.08 10.89 5.11
C SER A 282 15.75 11.36 4.49
N PRO A 283 14.66 10.57 4.50
CA PRO A 283 13.35 11.03 4.06
C PRO A 283 12.83 12.26 4.83
N LEU A 284 13.00 12.32 6.16
CA LEU A 284 12.61 13.48 6.98
C LEU A 284 13.36 14.75 6.55
N VAL A 285 14.67 14.63 6.31
CA VAL A 285 15.49 15.78 5.88
C VAL A 285 15.05 16.28 4.51
N TRP A 286 14.63 15.38 3.62
CA TRP A 286 14.19 15.76 2.30
C TRP A 286 12.81 16.40 2.33
N ALA A 287 11.85 15.83 3.07
CA ALA A 287 10.49 16.35 3.20
C ALA A 287 10.41 17.74 3.86
N ARG A 288 11.44 18.16 4.61
CA ARG A 288 11.53 19.50 5.21
C ARG A 288 11.94 20.62 4.23
N ARG A 289 12.33 20.30 2.99
CA ARG A 289 12.89 21.29 2.04
C ARG A 289 11.82 21.88 1.14
#